data_AF-A0A3M1GVB4-F1
#
_entry.id   AF-A0A3M1GVB4-F1
#
_cell.length_a   1.000
_cell.length_b   1.000
_cell.length_c   1.000
_cell.angle_alpha   90.00
_cell.angle_beta   90.00
_cell.angle_gamma   90.00
#
_symmetry.space_group_name_H-M   'P 1'
#
loop_
_entity.id
_entity.type
_entity.pdbx_description
1 polymer ?
#
loop_
_entity_poly.entity_id
_entity_poly.type
_entity_poly.pdbx_seq_one_letter_code
_entity_poly.pdbx_strand_id
1 'polypeptide(L)'
;MAARALTPGAGRVKVLRRSAHLSVFRRADDFYVYHDLWGYLLAMDRLALELLWSFDPRGERIETVLARFRGRLRPEQLEGYVATFRSHRCLVTVRRNEREEPLRRGYPVLAPWTVLWRRPAEEGGGGAGAAVLAYYDRELRRPVLQRLSPFEAAFLDACEGEKTIAALAEQLGPRFEIEDAEGRLARFVRSLTHSRRQVLKLADRPLYEYLAFRPPYLRSSMPFERIDPDRLLAGEPPERRVVDLANWHREEIADADRQFEVEETTLSHMFREPHPALGGRSYGEAFAQALLARRLVPGRGEVLEIGGGVGFFALRLLETLRRHTPRRFARLGYTVLDLSPVLQGSQQLLHAALDGKVRHLRANASRTLPLRDGSIALAISNEVIADLETVRVTRTEIESGRAAPDAPEPVRRALALIARHRLPVEDAPERFWLNLGALSLLEELWRVLEPGGSAVLTEFGDFEQYAIESTHLGHSEFSIHFGHMMHVARSLGFEVARTDIMEFLQFDPSVRVLATTRTHFVCLQALLQRRGVNLQKLAYTREAFEALCGRRIRAEQIEGLRFTPVGERALGLRPAEFKVLVLRKPRGGAATVPHSRGDGGQ
;
A
#
# COMPACT_ATOMS: atom_id res chain seq x y z
N MET A 1 10.45 -2.83 28.70
CA MET A 1 9.91 -3.07 30.04
C MET A 1 10.04 -4.55 30.38
N ALA A 2 10.41 -4.83 31.63
CA ALA A 2 10.94 -6.09 32.14
C ALA A 2 10.22 -7.36 31.68
N ALA A 3 11.02 -8.31 31.19
CA ALA A 3 10.62 -9.69 30.90
C ALA A 3 10.18 -10.38 32.20
N ARG A 4 8.86 -10.46 32.43
CA ARG A 4 8.31 -11.41 33.39
C ARG A 4 8.36 -12.80 32.76
N ALA A 5 9.24 -13.62 33.33
CA ALA A 5 9.43 -15.02 33.01
C ALA A 5 8.10 -15.79 33.02
N LEU A 6 7.76 -16.41 31.90
CA LEU A 6 6.77 -17.48 31.84
C LEU A 6 7.49 -18.81 31.57
N THR A 7 7.21 -19.77 32.46
CA THR A 7 7.56 -21.19 32.53
C THR A 7 8.95 -21.59 33.11
N PRO A 8 8.99 -22.08 34.37
CA PRO A 8 10.07 -22.92 34.88
C PRO A 8 9.98 -24.29 34.19
N GLY A 9 10.77 -24.46 33.13
CA GLY A 9 10.86 -25.73 32.38
C GLY A 9 11.93 -25.74 31.28
N ALA A 10 12.79 -24.72 31.24
CA ALA A 10 13.78 -24.54 30.17
C ALA A 10 14.92 -25.58 30.18
N GLY A 11 15.04 -26.44 31.19
CA GLY A 11 16.20 -27.31 31.41
C GLY A 11 16.19 -28.72 30.79
N ARG A 12 15.24 -29.12 29.92
CA ARG A 12 15.19 -30.53 29.44
C ARG A 12 14.99 -30.81 27.96
N VAL A 13 14.71 -29.81 27.12
CA VAL A 13 14.48 -30.07 25.69
C VAL A 13 15.77 -29.82 24.91
N LYS A 14 16.49 -30.90 24.60
CA LYS A 14 17.72 -30.84 23.78
C LYS A 14 17.46 -30.98 22.28
N VAL A 15 16.32 -31.56 21.88
CA VAL A 15 15.99 -31.85 20.47
C VAL A 15 14.73 -31.10 20.08
N LEU A 16 14.83 -30.28 19.03
CA LEU A 16 13.73 -29.54 18.43
C LEU A 16 13.62 -29.90 16.95
N ARG A 17 12.41 -29.81 16.42
CA ARG A 17 12.16 -29.89 14.99
C ARG A 17 11.50 -28.60 14.50
N ARG A 18 11.74 -28.28 13.23
CA ARG A 18 10.99 -27.24 12.53
C ARG A 18 9.53 -27.67 12.40
N SER A 19 8.61 -26.73 12.61
CA SER A 19 7.18 -26.97 12.36
C SER A 19 6.96 -27.29 10.88
N ALA A 20 6.08 -28.25 10.59
CA ALA A 20 5.66 -28.60 9.23
C ALA A 20 4.60 -27.62 8.67
N HIS A 21 4.20 -26.62 9.46
CA HIS A 21 3.11 -25.70 9.17
C HIS A 21 3.60 -24.26 9.01
N LEU A 22 4.79 -24.11 8.44
CA LEU A 22 5.41 -22.82 8.16
C LEU A 22 5.34 -22.50 6.68
N SER A 23 4.92 -21.28 6.38
CA SER A 23 4.95 -20.69 5.05
C SER A 23 5.86 -19.47 5.09
N VAL A 24 6.74 -19.32 4.10
CA VAL A 24 7.71 -18.21 4.04
C VAL A 24 7.32 -17.25 2.93
N PHE A 25 7.46 -15.97 3.24
CA PHE A 25 7.14 -14.88 2.35
C PHE A 25 8.28 -13.86 2.33
N ARG A 26 8.36 -13.08 1.26
CA ARG A 26 9.37 -12.04 1.10
C ARG A 26 8.70 -10.70 0.82
N ARG A 27 9.24 -9.64 1.42
CA ARG A 27 8.94 -8.24 1.07
C ARG A 27 10.25 -7.47 1.05
N ALA A 28 10.65 -6.99 -0.12
CA ALA A 28 11.98 -6.42 -0.32
C ALA A 28 13.07 -7.34 0.24
N ASP A 29 13.91 -6.85 1.16
CA ASP A 29 15.00 -7.60 1.79
C ASP A 29 14.56 -8.35 3.08
N ASP A 30 13.31 -8.19 3.51
CA ASP A 30 12.76 -8.82 4.70
C ASP A 30 12.09 -10.17 4.40
N PHE A 31 12.27 -11.12 5.31
CA PHE A 31 11.60 -12.42 5.27
C PHE A 31 10.53 -12.51 6.35
N TYR A 32 9.40 -13.11 5.98
CA TYR A 32 8.26 -13.29 6.86
C TYR A 32 7.92 -14.77 6.98
N VAL A 33 7.95 -15.29 8.19
CA VAL A 33 7.52 -16.67 8.49
C VAL A 33 6.13 -16.63 9.09
N TYR A 34 5.19 -17.31 8.43
CA TYR A 34 3.81 -17.45 8.85
C TYR A 34 3.53 -18.87 9.34
N HIS A 35 2.88 -19.01 10.50
CA HIS A 35 2.47 -20.31 11.00
C HIS A 35 1.00 -20.60 10.66
N ASP A 36 0.76 -21.57 9.78
CA ASP A 36 -0.55 -21.85 9.16
C ASP A 36 -1.64 -22.37 10.12
N LEU A 37 -1.27 -22.80 11.33
CA LEU A 37 -2.23 -23.26 12.35
C LEU A 37 -2.59 -22.18 13.37
N TRP A 38 -1.74 -21.18 13.55
CA TRP A 38 -1.91 -20.13 14.58
C TRP A 38 -2.17 -18.75 14.00
N GLY A 39 -1.69 -18.51 12.77
CA GLY A 39 -1.69 -17.19 12.16
C GLY A 39 -0.61 -16.25 12.68
N TYR A 40 0.40 -16.79 13.38
CA TYR A 40 1.58 -16.04 13.81
C TYR A 40 2.40 -15.59 12.62
N LEU A 41 2.98 -14.40 12.76
CA LEU A 41 3.80 -13.76 11.76
C LEU A 41 5.07 -13.24 12.43
N LEU A 42 6.23 -13.68 11.94
CA LEU A 42 7.52 -13.12 12.32
C LEU A 42 8.18 -12.50 11.11
N ALA A 43 8.58 -11.23 11.23
CA ALA A 43 9.56 -10.63 10.33
C ALA A 43 10.96 -10.99 10.82
N MET A 44 11.86 -11.33 9.90
CA MET A 44 13.23 -11.70 10.21
C MET A 44 14.17 -11.41 9.04
N ASP A 45 15.45 -11.21 9.35
CA ASP A 45 16.50 -11.13 8.35
C ASP A 45 16.83 -12.51 7.75
N ARG A 46 17.66 -12.50 6.70
CA ARG A 46 18.11 -13.71 6.01
C ARG A 46 18.80 -14.70 6.96
N LEU A 47 19.61 -14.20 7.89
CA LEU A 47 20.44 -15.02 8.77
C LEU A 47 19.60 -15.77 9.81
N ALA A 48 18.57 -15.11 10.34
CA ALA A 48 17.56 -15.73 11.19
C ALA A 48 16.73 -16.76 10.43
N LEU A 49 16.37 -16.49 9.16
CA LEU A 49 15.71 -17.48 8.30
C LEU A 49 16.60 -18.71 8.08
N GLU A 50 17.88 -18.52 7.72
CA GLU A 50 18.87 -19.59 7.57
C GLU A 50 18.99 -20.46 8.83
N LEU A 51 19.04 -19.82 10.00
CA LEU A 51 19.09 -20.52 11.29
C LEU A 51 17.84 -21.38 11.51
N LEU A 52 16.65 -20.81 11.30
CA LEU A 52 15.39 -21.55 11.43
C LEU A 52 15.32 -22.72 10.43
N TRP A 53 15.77 -22.49 9.20
CA TRP A 53 15.72 -23.48 8.13
C TRP A 53 16.74 -24.60 8.31
N SER A 54 17.77 -24.39 9.14
CA SER A 54 18.80 -25.40 9.46
C SER A 54 18.36 -26.48 10.44
N PHE A 55 17.20 -26.34 11.09
CA PHE A 55 16.64 -27.40 11.95
C PHE A 55 15.93 -28.47 11.11
N ASP A 56 16.37 -29.72 11.24
CA ASP A 56 15.72 -30.86 10.56
C ASP A 56 14.22 -30.98 10.95
N PRO A 57 13.30 -31.10 9.98
CA PRO A 57 11.88 -31.37 10.24
C PRO A 57 11.60 -32.65 11.06
N ARG A 58 12.54 -33.61 11.08
CA ARG A 58 12.49 -34.85 11.88
C ARG A 58 13.04 -34.65 13.30
N GLY A 59 13.81 -33.60 13.52
CA GLY A 59 14.34 -33.21 14.83
C GLY A 59 15.86 -33.26 14.89
N GLU A 60 16.45 -32.23 15.49
CA GLU A 60 17.89 -32.07 15.64
C GLU A 60 18.24 -31.47 17.01
N ARG A 61 19.44 -31.79 17.51
CA ARG A 61 19.93 -31.20 18.76
C ARG A 61 20.20 -29.71 18.57
N ILE A 62 19.71 -28.90 19.50
CA ILE A 62 19.86 -27.43 19.45
C ILE A 62 21.35 -27.06 19.32
N GLU A 63 22.20 -27.67 20.16
CA GLU A 63 23.63 -27.37 20.19
C GLU A 63 24.32 -27.69 18.86
N THR A 64 23.85 -28.72 18.15
CA THR A 64 24.38 -29.11 16.84
C THR A 64 24.06 -28.07 15.77
N VAL A 65 22.84 -27.54 15.75
CA VAL A 65 22.46 -26.46 14.83
C VAL A 65 23.19 -25.17 15.18
N LEU A 66 23.18 -24.77 16.46
CA LEU A 66 23.79 -23.51 16.91
C LEU A 66 25.30 -23.49 16.64
N ALA A 67 25.99 -24.64 16.74
CA ALA A 67 27.41 -24.73 16.42
C ALA A 67 27.75 -24.29 14.99
N ARG A 68 26.84 -24.51 14.01
CA ARG A 68 27.04 -24.10 12.60
C ARG A 68 27.03 -22.58 12.40
N PHE A 69 26.45 -21.84 13.35
CA PHE A 69 26.31 -20.39 13.27
C PHE A 69 27.26 -19.65 14.23
N ARG A 70 28.07 -20.39 15.01
CA ARG A 70 29.13 -19.80 15.85
C ARG A 70 30.14 -19.10 14.93
N GLY A 71 30.32 -17.80 15.13
CA GLY A 71 31.17 -16.94 14.29
C GLY A 71 30.38 -16.01 13.37
N ARG A 72 29.11 -16.29 13.08
CA ARG A 72 28.19 -15.38 12.35
C ARG A 72 27.25 -14.62 13.28
N LEU A 73 26.93 -15.22 14.44
CA LEU A 73 26.05 -14.68 15.47
C LEU A 73 26.67 -14.86 16.85
N ARG A 74 26.38 -13.91 17.76
CA ARG A 74 26.76 -14.03 19.17
C ARG A 74 25.88 -15.07 19.88
N PRO A 75 26.38 -15.75 20.93
CA PRO A 75 25.61 -16.76 21.67
C PRO A 75 24.24 -16.26 22.15
N GLU A 76 24.17 -15.04 22.65
CA GLU A 76 22.93 -14.44 23.18
C GLU A 76 21.89 -14.21 22.06
N GLN A 77 22.36 -13.89 20.85
CA GLN A 77 21.49 -13.74 19.67
C GLN A 77 20.93 -15.10 19.24
N LEU A 78 21.76 -16.15 19.25
CA LEU A 78 21.32 -17.51 18.92
C LEU A 78 20.27 -18.02 19.90
N GLU A 79 20.49 -17.84 21.20
CA GLU A 79 19.53 -18.19 22.24
C GLU A 79 18.23 -17.39 22.11
N GLY A 80 18.35 -16.08 21.85
CA GLY A 80 17.21 -15.20 21.59
C GLY A 80 16.37 -15.64 20.38
N TYR A 81 17.00 -16.04 19.28
CA TYR A 81 16.31 -16.57 18.11
C TYR A 81 15.60 -17.88 18.41
N VAL A 82 16.27 -18.85 19.05
CA VAL A 82 15.64 -20.13 19.43
C VAL A 82 14.45 -19.90 20.36
N ALA A 83 14.59 -19.02 21.37
CA ALA A 83 13.48 -18.67 22.27
C ALA A 83 12.30 -18.06 21.51
N THR A 84 12.57 -17.15 20.58
CA THR A 84 11.56 -16.51 19.72
C THR A 84 10.86 -17.49 18.80
N PHE A 85 11.61 -18.39 18.14
CA PHE A 85 11.04 -19.43 17.29
C PHE A 85 10.18 -20.42 18.08
N ARG A 86 10.53 -20.72 19.34
CA ARG A 86 9.72 -21.58 20.20
C ARG A 86 8.45 -20.89 20.68
N SER A 87 8.52 -19.62 21.08
CA SER A 87 7.33 -18.87 21.53
C SER A 87 6.30 -18.73 20.40
N HIS A 88 6.77 -18.57 19.16
CA HIS A 88 5.94 -18.54 17.97
C HIS A 88 5.76 -19.91 17.30
N ARG A 89 6.16 -21.00 17.98
CA ARG A 89 5.92 -22.39 17.55
C ARG A 89 6.52 -22.76 16.18
N CYS A 90 7.45 -21.96 15.67
CA CYS A 90 8.27 -22.31 14.51
C CYS A 90 9.22 -23.49 14.81
N LEU A 91 9.67 -23.59 16.05
CA LEU A 91 10.37 -24.76 16.59
C LEU A 91 9.53 -25.44 17.66
N VAL A 92 9.38 -26.75 17.54
CA VAL A 92 8.57 -27.58 18.43
C VAL A 92 9.34 -28.81 18.90
N THR A 93 8.89 -29.42 19.99
CA THR A 93 9.45 -30.71 20.44
C THR A 93 9.02 -31.81 19.48
N VAL A 94 9.86 -32.84 19.29
CA VAL A 94 9.63 -33.91 18.30
C VAL A 94 8.29 -34.61 18.50
N ARG A 95 7.88 -34.82 19.75
CA ARG A 95 6.62 -35.49 20.13
C ARG A 95 5.37 -34.58 20.17
N ARG A 96 5.50 -33.29 19.83
CA ARG A 96 4.38 -32.34 19.95
C ARG A 96 3.33 -32.62 18.87
N ASN A 97 2.06 -32.77 19.28
CA ASN A 97 0.92 -32.77 18.37
C ASN A 97 0.53 -31.33 18.04
N GLU A 98 1.03 -30.82 16.91
CA GLU A 98 0.79 -29.44 16.48
C GLU A 98 -0.67 -29.17 16.10
N ARG A 99 -1.44 -30.19 15.72
CA ARG A 99 -2.82 -30.01 15.21
C ARG A 99 -3.85 -29.84 16.33
N GLU A 100 -3.57 -30.41 17.49
CA GLU A 100 -4.47 -30.39 18.66
C GLU A 100 -4.26 -29.16 19.53
N GLU A 101 -3.02 -28.65 19.59
CA GLU A 101 -2.70 -27.52 20.46
C GLU A 101 -3.49 -26.24 20.16
N PRO A 102 -3.69 -25.82 18.89
CA PRO A 102 -4.57 -24.71 18.55
C PRO A 102 -5.96 -24.85 19.18
N LEU A 103 -6.52 -26.06 19.24
CA LEU A 103 -7.87 -26.28 19.78
C LEU A 103 -7.93 -25.96 21.27
N ARG A 104 -6.96 -26.49 22.01
CA ARG A 104 -6.93 -26.41 23.47
C ARG A 104 -6.40 -25.08 23.99
N ARG A 105 -5.56 -24.38 23.23
CA ARG A 105 -4.81 -23.19 23.68
C ARG A 105 -4.96 -21.96 22.80
N GLY A 106 -5.60 -22.09 21.64
CA GLY A 106 -5.81 -20.98 20.72
C GLY A 106 -7.09 -20.23 21.04
N TYR A 107 -6.96 -18.91 21.20
CA TYR A 107 -8.07 -17.97 21.37
C TYR A 107 -8.34 -17.31 20.00
N PRO A 108 -9.42 -17.69 19.29
CA PRO A 108 -9.62 -17.27 17.92
C PRO A 108 -10.10 -15.82 17.84
N VAL A 109 -9.51 -15.08 16.92
CA VAL A 109 -9.81 -13.67 16.63
C VAL A 109 -10.11 -13.54 15.15
N LEU A 110 -11.28 -12.98 14.83
CA LEU A 110 -11.64 -12.68 13.45
C LEU A 110 -10.79 -11.55 12.88
N ALA A 111 -10.25 -11.76 11.68
CA ALA A 111 -9.40 -10.78 11.05
C ALA A 111 -10.20 -9.58 10.52
N PRO A 112 -9.70 -8.33 10.69
CA PRO A 112 -10.44 -7.12 10.34
C PRO A 112 -10.58 -6.86 8.83
N TRP A 113 -9.97 -7.70 7.98
CA TRP A 113 -10.10 -7.61 6.52
C TRP A 113 -11.11 -8.58 5.93
N THR A 114 -11.83 -9.33 6.77
CA THR A 114 -12.91 -10.23 6.36
C THR A 114 -14.25 -9.50 6.42
N VAL A 115 -15.21 -9.94 5.61
CA VAL A 115 -16.56 -9.37 5.61
C VAL A 115 -17.55 -10.48 5.94
N LEU A 116 -18.35 -10.28 6.97
CA LEU A 116 -19.37 -11.23 7.39
C LEU A 116 -20.74 -10.61 7.21
N TRP A 117 -21.60 -11.27 6.45
CA TRP A 117 -22.96 -10.82 6.19
C TRP A 117 -23.99 -11.77 6.77
N ARG A 118 -25.03 -11.21 7.39
CA ARG A 118 -26.15 -11.97 7.97
C ARG A 118 -27.50 -11.50 7.46
N ARG A 119 -28.32 -12.45 7.01
CA ARG A 119 -29.76 -12.22 6.83
C ARG A 119 -30.47 -12.51 8.16
N PRO A 120 -31.28 -11.60 8.68
CA PRO A 120 -32.23 -11.91 9.75
C PRO A 120 -33.11 -13.10 9.34
N ALA A 121 -33.52 -13.91 10.30
CA ALA A 121 -34.62 -14.84 10.07
C ALA A 121 -35.87 -14.03 9.71
N GLU A 122 -36.67 -14.51 8.74
CA GLU A 122 -37.94 -13.87 8.43
C GLU A 122 -38.90 -14.10 9.59
N GLU A 123 -39.50 -13.04 10.12
CA GLU A 123 -40.54 -13.16 11.13
C GLU A 123 -41.68 -14.05 10.58
N GLY A 124 -41.92 -15.20 11.21
CA GLY A 124 -42.96 -16.15 10.83
C GLY A 124 -42.55 -17.24 9.83
N GLY A 125 -41.35 -17.20 9.26
CA GLY A 125 -40.80 -18.26 8.40
C GLY A 125 -39.70 -19.02 9.11
N GLY A 126 -39.89 -20.31 9.42
CA GLY A 126 -38.97 -21.17 10.16
C GLY A 126 -37.58 -21.43 9.52
N GLY A 127 -37.08 -20.54 8.66
CA GLY A 127 -35.75 -20.61 8.09
C GLY A 127 -34.70 -19.97 9.00
N ALA A 128 -33.66 -20.73 9.37
CA ALA A 128 -32.47 -20.18 10.01
C ALA A 128 -31.87 -19.06 9.15
N GLY A 129 -31.51 -17.94 9.78
CA GLY A 129 -30.84 -16.82 9.11
C GLY A 129 -29.63 -17.27 8.30
N ALA A 130 -29.48 -16.76 7.08
CA ALA A 130 -28.35 -17.12 6.21
C ALA A 130 -27.13 -16.24 6.55
N ALA A 131 -25.97 -16.86 6.78
CA ALA A 131 -24.71 -16.17 6.97
C ALA A 131 -23.74 -16.45 5.81
N VAL A 132 -23.02 -15.42 5.36
CA VAL A 132 -22.00 -15.51 4.30
C VAL A 132 -20.72 -14.85 4.78
N LEU A 133 -19.64 -15.61 4.81
CA LEU A 133 -18.29 -15.10 5.01
C LEU A 133 -17.66 -14.80 3.64
N ALA A 134 -17.18 -13.58 3.47
CA ALA A 134 -16.37 -13.19 2.33
C ALA A 134 -14.91 -12.98 2.76
N TYR A 135 -13.99 -13.65 2.07
CA TYR A 135 -12.55 -13.53 2.28
C TYR A 135 -11.80 -13.64 0.97
N TYR A 136 -10.56 -13.14 0.92
CA TYR A 136 -9.72 -13.27 -0.27
C TYR A 136 -8.88 -14.53 -0.19
N ASP A 137 -9.06 -15.43 -1.16
CA ASP A 137 -8.22 -16.62 -1.27
C ASP A 137 -7.00 -16.28 -2.14
N ARG A 138 -5.82 -16.39 -1.52
CA ARG A 138 -4.55 -15.98 -2.13
C ARG A 138 -4.02 -16.98 -3.15
N GLU A 139 -4.40 -18.25 -3.01
CA GLU A 139 -4.03 -19.29 -3.99
C GLU A 139 -4.90 -19.13 -5.24
N LEU A 140 -6.20 -18.89 -5.06
CA LEU A 140 -7.12 -18.62 -6.16
C LEU A 140 -7.04 -17.20 -6.71
N ARG A 141 -6.33 -16.30 -6.01
CA ARG A 141 -6.19 -14.86 -6.30
C ARG A 141 -7.55 -14.18 -6.56
N ARG A 142 -8.56 -14.50 -5.74
CA ARG A 142 -9.91 -13.93 -5.87
C ARG A 142 -10.69 -13.94 -4.54
N PRO A 143 -11.71 -13.08 -4.37
CA PRO A 143 -12.65 -13.19 -3.26
C PRO A 143 -13.48 -14.48 -3.36
N VAL A 144 -13.73 -15.11 -2.21
CA VAL A 144 -14.57 -16.29 -2.04
C VAL A 144 -15.73 -15.92 -1.12
N LEU A 145 -16.94 -16.28 -1.53
CA LEU A 145 -18.17 -16.13 -0.74
C LEU A 145 -18.59 -17.50 -0.21
N GLN A 146 -18.28 -17.77 1.05
CA GLN A 146 -18.61 -19.03 1.71
C GLN A 146 -19.92 -18.89 2.48
N ARG A 147 -20.91 -19.70 2.14
CA ARG A 147 -22.13 -19.85 2.96
C ARG A 147 -21.76 -20.62 4.24
N LEU A 148 -22.14 -20.08 5.39
CA LEU A 148 -21.90 -20.70 6.68
C LEU A 148 -23.15 -21.47 7.13
N SER A 149 -22.93 -22.60 7.80
CA SER A 149 -23.95 -23.22 8.63
C SER A 149 -24.23 -22.37 9.88
N PRO A 150 -25.40 -22.53 10.54
CA PRO A 150 -25.70 -21.82 11.78
C PRO A 150 -24.63 -22.03 12.87
N PHE A 151 -24.08 -23.25 12.97
CA PHE A 151 -22.99 -23.59 13.88
C PHE A 151 -21.70 -22.79 13.58
N GLU A 152 -21.29 -22.73 12.32
CA GLU A 152 -20.09 -21.97 11.92
C GLU A 152 -20.26 -20.46 12.08
N ALA A 153 -21.45 -19.94 11.78
CA ALA A 153 -21.77 -18.52 12.00
C ALA A 153 -21.69 -18.16 13.48
N ALA A 154 -22.31 -18.96 14.35
CA ALA A 154 -22.25 -18.77 15.80
C ALA A 154 -20.84 -18.93 16.37
N PHE A 155 -20.00 -19.78 15.77
CA PHE A 155 -18.59 -19.87 16.13
C PHE A 155 -17.83 -18.59 15.77
N LEU A 156 -18.02 -18.03 14.57
CA LEU A 156 -17.39 -16.77 14.18
C LEU A 156 -17.85 -15.59 15.05
N ASP A 157 -19.12 -15.58 15.47
CA ASP A 157 -19.64 -14.59 16.44
C ASP A 157 -18.87 -14.63 17.77
N ALA A 158 -18.44 -15.81 18.19
CA ALA A 158 -17.69 -15.98 19.44
C ALA A 158 -16.17 -15.81 19.28
N CYS A 159 -15.66 -15.49 18.08
CA CYS A 159 -14.23 -15.33 17.78
C CYS A 159 -13.71 -13.93 18.17
N GLU A 160 -13.94 -13.54 19.42
CA GLU A 160 -13.49 -12.28 20.02
C GLU A 160 -12.16 -12.44 20.79
N GLY A 161 -11.65 -13.68 20.85
CA GLY A 161 -10.40 -14.02 21.50
C GLY A 161 -10.48 -14.15 23.02
N GLU A 162 -11.67 -14.44 23.57
CA GLU A 162 -11.88 -14.61 25.01
C GLU A 162 -11.89 -16.08 25.46
N LYS A 163 -12.38 -16.99 24.61
CA LYS A 163 -12.46 -18.42 24.88
C LYS A 163 -11.57 -19.22 23.94
N THR A 164 -11.12 -20.39 24.37
CA THR A 164 -10.41 -21.32 23.50
C THR A 164 -11.37 -21.97 22.52
N ILE A 165 -10.85 -22.50 21.40
CA ILE A 165 -11.67 -23.22 20.42
C ILE A 165 -12.37 -24.44 21.06
N ALA A 166 -11.68 -25.18 21.93
CA ALA A 166 -12.28 -26.30 22.66
C ALA A 166 -13.44 -25.86 23.56
N ALA A 167 -13.30 -24.77 24.30
CA ALA A 167 -14.39 -24.22 25.13
C ALA A 167 -15.58 -23.74 24.27
N LEU A 168 -15.30 -23.18 23.09
CA LEU A 168 -16.35 -22.83 22.13
C LEU A 168 -17.05 -24.06 21.54
N ALA A 169 -16.31 -25.14 21.27
CA ALA A 169 -16.88 -26.40 20.81
C ALA A 169 -17.83 -26.99 21.86
N GLU A 170 -17.41 -27.02 23.13
CA GLU A 170 -18.21 -27.49 24.26
C GLU A 170 -19.48 -26.63 24.46
N GLN A 171 -19.37 -25.31 24.29
CA GLN A 171 -20.51 -24.40 24.42
C GLN A 171 -21.50 -24.55 23.24
N LEU A 172 -21.00 -24.64 22.01
CA LEU A 172 -21.83 -24.57 20.81
C LEU A 172 -22.33 -25.95 20.35
N GLY A 173 -21.60 -27.02 20.64
CA GLY A 173 -21.94 -28.39 20.24
C GLY A 173 -23.35 -28.79 20.66
N PRO A 174 -23.71 -28.73 21.95
CA PRO A 174 -25.05 -29.06 22.43
C PRO A 174 -26.14 -28.14 21.86
N ARG A 175 -25.84 -26.84 21.71
CA ARG A 175 -26.80 -25.84 21.18
C ARG A 175 -27.24 -26.14 19.74
N PHE A 176 -26.36 -26.74 18.94
CA PHE A 176 -26.59 -27.04 17.53
C PHE A 176 -26.62 -28.54 17.23
N GLU A 177 -26.71 -29.38 18.27
CA GLU A 177 -26.78 -30.85 18.17
C GLU A 177 -25.63 -31.46 17.33
N ILE A 178 -24.40 -30.97 17.53
CA ILE A 178 -23.22 -31.45 16.81
C ILE A 178 -22.43 -32.44 17.66
N GLU A 179 -22.45 -33.72 17.28
CA GLU A 179 -21.76 -34.82 17.99
C GLU A 179 -20.22 -34.65 18.04
N ASP A 180 -19.58 -34.32 16.90
CA ASP A 180 -18.13 -34.02 16.80
C ASP A 180 -17.90 -32.50 16.62
N ALA A 181 -18.32 -31.69 17.60
CA ALA A 181 -18.18 -30.24 17.54
C ALA A 181 -16.69 -29.82 17.48
N GLU A 182 -15.85 -30.46 18.29
CA GLU A 182 -14.41 -30.15 18.35
C GLU A 182 -13.70 -30.50 17.04
N GLY A 183 -13.88 -31.71 16.50
CA GLY A 183 -13.26 -32.11 15.24
C GLY A 183 -13.77 -31.31 14.03
N ARG A 184 -15.05 -30.90 14.05
CA ARG A 184 -15.61 -29.98 13.05
C ARG A 184 -14.97 -28.59 13.13
N LEU A 185 -14.89 -27.98 14.31
CA LEU A 185 -14.23 -26.69 14.49
C LEU A 185 -12.72 -26.78 14.18
N ALA A 186 -12.07 -27.89 14.48
CA ALA A 186 -10.66 -28.08 14.16
C ALA A 186 -10.38 -28.02 12.66
N ARG A 187 -11.21 -28.70 11.85
CA ARG A 187 -11.13 -28.64 10.39
C ARG A 187 -11.42 -27.23 9.88
N PHE A 188 -12.45 -26.58 10.44
CA PHE A 188 -12.87 -25.24 10.03
C PHE A 188 -11.81 -24.19 10.34
N VAL A 189 -11.36 -24.09 11.59
CA VAL A 189 -10.32 -23.16 12.05
C VAL A 189 -9.04 -23.34 11.25
N ARG A 190 -8.55 -24.58 11.08
CA ARG A 190 -7.33 -24.84 10.30
C ARG A 190 -7.41 -24.28 8.89
N SER A 191 -8.59 -24.37 8.27
CA SER A 191 -8.79 -23.81 6.94
C SER A 191 -8.74 -22.29 6.95
N LEU A 192 -9.29 -21.65 7.99
CA LEU A 192 -9.40 -20.20 8.13
C LEU A 192 -8.10 -19.53 8.62
N THR A 193 -7.27 -20.21 9.41
CA THR A 193 -5.97 -19.69 9.88
C THR A 193 -4.87 -19.78 8.85
N HIS A 194 -5.02 -20.65 7.83
CA HIS A 194 -3.98 -20.90 6.85
C HIS A 194 -3.57 -19.62 6.12
N SER A 195 -2.28 -19.47 5.79
CA SER A 195 -1.70 -18.30 5.11
C SER A 195 -2.37 -17.94 3.78
N ARG A 196 -3.07 -18.91 3.17
CA ARG A 196 -3.88 -18.76 1.96
C ARG A 196 -5.13 -17.89 2.16
N ARG A 197 -5.70 -17.89 3.37
CA ARG A 197 -6.98 -17.23 3.70
C ARG A 197 -6.85 -16.18 4.79
N GLN A 198 -6.14 -16.51 5.88
CA GLN A 198 -5.90 -15.62 7.03
C GLN A 198 -7.19 -14.96 7.57
N VAL A 199 -8.28 -15.71 7.61
CA VAL A 199 -9.59 -15.25 8.11
C VAL A 199 -9.57 -15.20 9.64
N LEU A 200 -8.91 -16.16 10.27
CA LEU A 200 -8.76 -16.26 11.72
C LEU A 200 -7.29 -16.18 12.11
N LYS A 201 -7.03 -15.62 13.30
CA LYS A 201 -5.74 -15.71 13.97
C LYS A 201 -5.94 -16.11 15.42
N LEU A 202 -5.00 -16.84 16.00
CA LEU A 202 -5.13 -17.39 17.34
C LEU A 202 -4.16 -16.70 18.29
N ALA A 203 -4.67 -16.10 19.35
CA ALA A 203 -3.84 -15.66 20.46
C ALA A 203 -3.43 -16.84 21.36
N ASP A 204 -2.31 -16.71 22.07
CA ASP A 204 -1.82 -17.72 23.02
C ASP A 204 -2.49 -17.64 24.40
N ARG A 205 -3.25 -16.57 24.64
CA ARG A 205 -3.96 -16.24 25.86
C ARG A 205 -5.16 -15.34 25.51
N PRO A 206 -6.13 -15.15 26.44
CA PRO A 206 -7.28 -14.29 26.20
C PRO A 206 -6.87 -12.85 25.83
N LEU A 207 -7.64 -12.20 24.95
CA LEU A 207 -7.30 -10.85 24.48
C LEU A 207 -7.31 -9.79 25.58
N TYR A 208 -8.14 -9.94 26.63
CA TYR A 208 -8.17 -9.00 27.75
C TYR A 208 -6.85 -8.97 28.54
N GLU A 209 -6.04 -10.04 28.49
CA GLU A 209 -4.74 -10.10 29.17
C GLU A 209 -3.65 -9.29 28.44
N TYR A 210 -3.86 -8.91 27.18
CA TYR A 210 -2.93 -8.08 26.43
C TYR A 210 -3.03 -6.59 26.76
N LEU A 211 -3.90 -6.20 27.71
CA LEU A 211 -4.14 -4.81 28.11
C LEU A 211 -4.32 -3.91 26.87
N ALA A 212 -3.71 -2.71 26.85
CA ALA A 212 -3.78 -1.78 25.74
C ALA A 212 -3.01 -2.23 24.47
N PHE A 213 -2.21 -3.30 24.53
CA PHE A 213 -1.26 -3.67 23.47
C PHE A 213 -1.53 -5.07 22.92
N ARG A 214 -2.52 -5.16 22.02
CA ARG A 214 -2.75 -6.40 21.25
C ARG A 214 -1.55 -6.73 20.35
N PRO A 215 -1.20 -8.02 20.18
CA PRO A 215 -0.10 -8.42 19.32
C PRO A 215 -0.25 -7.90 17.88
N PRO A 216 0.79 -7.28 17.29
CA PRO A 216 0.72 -6.72 15.94
C PRO A 216 0.31 -7.72 14.86
N TYR A 217 0.71 -8.99 15.00
CA TYR A 217 0.37 -10.03 14.02
C TYR A 217 -1.14 -10.23 13.86
N LEU A 218 -1.95 -9.98 14.90
CA LEU A 218 -3.42 -10.12 14.82
C LEU A 218 -4.05 -9.13 13.82
N ARG A 219 -3.36 -8.03 13.51
CA ARG A 219 -3.84 -6.96 12.62
C ARG A 219 -3.13 -6.93 11.27
N SER A 220 -2.21 -7.86 11.01
CA SER A 220 -1.45 -7.90 9.74
C SER A 220 -2.09 -8.85 8.73
N SER A 221 -2.47 -8.34 7.56
CA SER A 221 -3.04 -9.14 6.46
C SER A 221 -1.99 -9.86 5.59
N MET A 222 -0.69 -9.59 5.82
CA MET A 222 0.49 -10.14 5.13
C MET A 222 0.26 -10.45 3.63
N PRO A 223 0.23 -9.44 2.75
CA PRO A 223 -0.03 -9.59 1.32
C PRO A 223 1.14 -10.09 0.47
N PHE A 224 2.20 -10.61 1.06
CA PHE A 224 3.51 -10.77 0.43
C PHE A 224 3.62 -12.00 -0.48
N GLU A 225 4.63 -11.99 -1.35
CA GLU A 225 4.98 -13.11 -2.23
C GLU A 225 5.41 -14.31 -1.39
N ARG A 226 4.81 -15.48 -1.65
CA ARG A 226 5.24 -16.74 -1.04
C ARG A 226 6.49 -17.22 -1.76
N ILE A 227 7.55 -17.51 -1.00
CA ILE A 227 8.81 -18.00 -1.55
C ILE A 227 9.07 -19.45 -1.13
N ASP A 228 9.89 -20.13 -1.92
CA ASP A 228 10.51 -21.39 -1.52
C ASP A 228 11.86 -21.08 -0.85
N PRO A 229 11.96 -21.22 0.48
CA PRO A 229 13.19 -20.95 1.21
C PRO A 229 14.33 -21.88 0.82
N ASP A 230 14.07 -23.12 0.38
CA ASP A 230 15.14 -24.02 -0.05
C ASP A 230 15.77 -23.51 -1.36
N ARG A 231 14.97 -22.92 -2.27
CA ARG A 231 15.48 -22.26 -3.48
C ARG A 231 16.21 -20.95 -3.17
N LEU A 232 15.66 -20.14 -2.27
CA LEU A 232 16.29 -18.87 -1.85
C LEU A 232 17.70 -19.10 -1.27
N LEU A 233 17.83 -20.11 -0.42
CA LEU A 233 19.09 -20.41 0.26
C LEU A 233 20.12 -21.09 -0.67
N ALA A 234 19.70 -21.62 -1.82
CA ALA A 234 20.56 -22.27 -2.81
C ALA A 234 21.18 -21.32 -3.85
N GLY A 235 20.76 -20.05 -3.93
CA GLY A 235 21.33 -19.04 -4.83
C GLY A 235 20.35 -17.90 -5.11
N GLU A 236 20.82 -16.64 -5.08
CA GLU A 236 19.98 -15.46 -5.28
C GLU A 236 19.76 -15.12 -6.77
N PRO A 237 18.57 -14.64 -7.17
CA PRO A 237 18.48 -13.63 -8.23
C PRO A 237 19.03 -12.28 -7.71
N PRO A 238 19.69 -11.46 -8.55
CA PRO A 238 20.32 -10.22 -8.12
C PRO A 238 19.33 -9.24 -7.46
N GLU A 239 19.82 -8.49 -6.48
CA GLU A 239 19.09 -7.42 -5.80
C GLU A 239 18.49 -6.43 -6.82
N ARG A 240 17.18 -6.15 -6.72
CA ARG A 240 16.54 -5.12 -7.55
C ARG A 240 17.11 -3.75 -7.21
N ARG A 241 17.82 -3.11 -8.14
CA ARG A 241 18.45 -1.78 -7.93
C ARG A 241 17.68 -0.62 -8.54
N VAL A 242 16.82 -0.90 -9.53
CA VAL A 242 16.06 0.09 -10.28
C VAL A 242 14.61 -0.36 -10.36
N VAL A 243 13.70 0.58 -10.12
CA VAL A 243 12.26 0.45 -10.34
C VAL A 243 11.85 1.53 -11.33
N ASP A 244 11.34 1.12 -12.48
CA ASP A 244 10.78 2.00 -13.52
C ASP A 244 9.50 1.34 -14.06
N LEU A 245 8.36 2.03 -13.92
CA LEU A 245 7.06 1.54 -14.38
C LEU A 245 6.81 1.85 -15.87
N ALA A 246 7.77 2.43 -16.59
CA ALA A 246 7.57 2.81 -17.99
C ALA A 246 7.18 1.64 -18.90
N ASN A 247 7.66 0.42 -18.63
CA ASN A 247 7.23 -0.77 -19.39
C ASN A 247 5.79 -1.17 -19.01
N TRP A 248 5.46 -1.16 -17.72
CA TRP A 248 4.11 -1.44 -17.21
C TRP A 248 3.05 -0.54 -17.87
N HIS A 249 3.26 0.79 -17.88
CA HIS A 249 2.33 1.72 -18.53
C HIS A 249 2.24 1.55 -20.05
N ARG A 250 3.32 1.07 -20.70
CA ARG A 250 3.33 0.86 -22.15
C ARG A 250 2.60 -0.41 -22.58
N GLU A 251 2.70 -1.47 -21.78
CA GLU A 251 2.40 -2.84 -22.24
C GLU A 251 1.42 -3.61 -21.35
N GLU A 252 1.29 -3.26 -20.06
CA GLU A 252 0.55 -4.09 -19.10
C GLU A 252 -0.83 -3.53 -18.72
N ILE A 253 -1.04 -2.21 -18.87
CA ILE A 253 -2.38 -1.61 -18.68
C ILE A 253 -3.28 -2.00 -19.85
N ALA A 254 -4.19 -2.95 -19.62
CA ALA A 254 -5.13 -3.44 -20.62
C ALA A 254 -6.50 -2.74 -20.59
N ASP A 255 -6.90 -2.19 -19.44
CA ASP A 255 -8.21 -1.56 -19.21
C ASP A 255 -8.06 -0.39 -18.23
N ALA A 256 -8.42 0.80 -18.71
CA ALA A 256 -8.26 2.05 -17.95
C ALA A 256 -9.17 2.10 -16.71
N ASP A 257 -10.42 1.68 -16.80
CA ASP A 257 -11.34 1.69 -15.68
C ASP A 257 -10.92 0.66 -14.64
N ARG A 258 -10.55 -0.54 -15.08
CA ARG A 258 -10.05 -1.58 -14.20
C ARG A 258 -8.76 -1.16 -13.48
N GLN A 259 -7.85 -0.45 -14.15
CA GLN A 259 -6.62 0.04 -13.53
C GLN A 259 -6.93 0.81 -12.25
N PHE A 260 -7.82 1.80 -12.31
CA PHE A 260 -8.10 2.65 -11.14
C PHE A 260 -9.16 2.08 -10.19
N GLU A 261 -10.15 1.35 -10.70
CA GLU A 261 -11.19 0.69 -9.89
C GLU A 261 -10.68 -0.56 -9.17
N VAL A 262 -9.62 -1.21 -9.64
CA VAL A 262 -9.15 -2.50 -9.10
C VAL A 262 -7.69 -2.45 -8.65
N GLU A 263 -6.81 -1.79 -9.39
CA GLU A 263 -5.35 -2.00 -9.28
C GLU A 263 -4.61 -0.85 -8.56
N GLU A 264 -4.86 0.41 -8.91
CA GLU A 264 -4.23 1.64 -8.36
C GLU A 264 -5.28 2.73 -8.09
N THR A 265 -5.78 2.84 -6.87
CA THR A 265 -6.75 3.89 -6.57
C THR A 265 -6.02 5.14 -6.14
N THR A 266 -6.26 6.24 -6.85
CA THR A 266 -5.78 7.58 -6.51
C THR A 266 -6.85 8.35 -5.74
N LEU A 267 -6.44 9.39 -4.99
CA LEU A 267 -7.37 10.33 -4.36
C LEU A 267 -8.25 11.01 -5.40
N SER A 268 -7.66 11.43 -6.52
CA SER A 268 -8.37 12.05 -7.63
C SER A 268 -9.50 11.16 -8.16
N HIS A 269 -9.24 9.86 -8.34
CA HIS A 269 -10.26 8.90 -8.78
C HIS A 269 -11.32 8.65 -7.71
N MET A 270 -10.91 8.51 -6.44
CA MET A 270 -11.79 8.24 -5.31
C MET A 270 -12.78 9.38 -5.02
N PHE A 271 -12.38 10.62 -5.31
CA PHE A 271 -13.19 11.83 -5.15
C PHE A 271 -13.59 12.45 -6.50
N ARG A 272 -13.67 11.65 -7.57
CA ARG A 272 -14.04 12.14 -8.92
C ARG A 272 -15.46 12.71 -9.02
N GLU A 273 -16.31 12.38 -8.05
CA GLU A 273 -17.68 12.89 -7.92
C GLU A 273 -17.79 13.91 -6.78
N PRO A 274 -18.79 14.81 -6.83
CA PRO A 274 -19.14 15.70 -5.72
C PRO A 274 -19.19 15.00 -4.37
N HIS A 275 -18.42 15.48 -3.38
CA HIS A 275 -18.33 14.83 -2.09
C HIS A 275 -18.44 15.82 -0.91
N PRO A 276 -19.14 15.47 0.19
CA PRO A 276 -19.29 16.34 1.37
C PRO A 276 -17.96 16.82 1.96
N ALA A 277 -16.94 15.96 2.00
CA ALA A 277 -15.60 16.31 2.49
C ALA A 277 -14.92 17.42 1.67
N LEU A 278 -15.39 17.70 0.44
CA LEU A 278 -14.90 18.76 -0.43
C LEU A 278 -15.95 19.87 -0.61
N GLY A 279 -16.91 19.97 0.32
CA GLY A 279 -17.99 20.96 0.25
C GLY A 279 -18.93 20.77 -0.93
N GLY A 280 -19.18 19.52 -1.33
CA GLY A 280 -20.04 19.18 -2.47
C GLY A 280 -19.37 19.36 -3.83
N ARG A 281 -18.03 19.43 -3.87
CA ARG A 281 -17.23 19.47 -5.10
C ARG A 281 -16.57 18.12 -5.33
N SER A 282 -16.27 17.82 -6.59
CA SER A 282 -15.32 16.76 -6.94
C SER A 282 -13.87 17.22 -6.70
N TYR A 283 -12.92 16.28 -6.72
CA TYR A 283 -11.50 16.56 -6.58
C TYR A 283 -11.01 17.59 -7.61
N GLY A 284 -11.29 17.39 -8.91
CA GLY A 284 -10.85 18.30 -9.96
C GLY A 284 -11.45 19.71 -9.84
N GLU A 285 -12.70 19.83 -9.37
CA GLU A 285 -13.31 21.12 -9.07
C GLU A 285 -12.67 21.81 -7.87
N ALA A 286 -12.42 21.07 -6.78
CA ALA A 286 -11.71 21.59 -5.60
C ALA A 286 -10.29 22.04 -5.96
N PHE A 287 -9.59 21.29 -6.81
CA PHE A 287 -8.26 21.62 -7.29
C PHE A 287 -8.27 22.89 -8.13
N ALA A 288 -9.21 23.04 -9.06
CA ALA A 288 -9.37 24.29 -9.83
C ALA A 288 -9.60 25.50 -8.93
N GLN A 289 -10.44 25.37 -7.89
CA GLN A 289 -10.66 26.44 -6.91
C GLN A 289 -9.38 26.75 -6.11
N ALA A 290 -8.63 25.73 -5.70
CA ALA A 290 -7.35 25.89 -5.01
C ALA A 290 -6.34 26.66 -5.87
N LEU A 291 -6.26 26.38 -7.18
CA LEU A 291 -5.42 27.11 -8.13
C LEU A 291 -5.88 28.57 -8.29
N LEU A 292 -7.18 28.81 -8.38
CA LEU A 292 -7.75 30.17 -8.51
C LEU A 292 -7.49 31.02 -7.25
N ALA A 293 -7.76 30.46 -6.06
CA ALA A 293 -7.55 31.13 -4.78
C ALA A 293 -6.09 31.55 -4.57
N ARG A 294 -5.15 30.70 -5.03
CA ARG A 294 -3.70 30.94 -4.95
C ARG A 294 -3.14 31.71 -6.14
N ARG A 295 -4.00 32.15 -7.08
CA ARG A 295 -3.64 32.90 -8.30
C ARG A 295 -2.62 32.17 -9.18
N LEU A 296 -2.67 30.84 -9.20
CA LEU A 296 -1.78 29.98 -10.00
C LEU A 296 -2.29 29.77 -11.43
N VAL A 297 -3.59 29.97 -11.69
CA VAL A 297 -4.14 29.88 -13.04
C VAL A 297 -3.62 31.05 -13.90
N PRO A 298 -2.86 30.78 -14.97
CA PRO A 298 -2.27 31.84 -15.78
C PRO A 298 -3.34 32.61 -16.57
N GLY A 299 -3.01 33.83 -16.99
CA GLY A 299 -3.92 34.66 -17.78
C GLY A 299 -4.04 34.23 -19.25
N ARG A 300 -3.04 33.51 -19.75
CA ARG A 300 -2.91 32.93 -21.10
C ARG A 300 -1.75 31.91 -21.08
N GLY A 301 -1.62 31.10 -22.13
CA GLY A 301 -0.47 30.20 -22.32
C GLY A 301 -0.83 28.73 -22.17
N GLU A 302 0.18 27.87 -22.15
CA GLU A 302 -0.01 26.43 -22.10
C GLU A 302 0.01 25.90 -20.66
N VAL A 303 -0.97 25.05 -20.36
CA VAL A 303 -1.01 24.23 -19.15
C VAL A 303 -0.60 22.81 -19.52
N LEU A 304 0.35 22.24 -18.78
CA LEU A 304 0.78 20.86 -18.89
C LEU A 304 0.22 20.06 -17.72
N GLU A 305 -0.47 18.96 -17.99
CA GLU A 305 -0.75 17.90 -17.02
C GLU A 305 0.18 16.72 -17.32
N ILE A 306 0.85 16.21 -16.29
CA ILE A 306 1.72 15.02 -16.36
C ILE A 306 0.97 13.90 -15.65
N GLY A 307 0.69 12.81 -16.38
CA GLY A 307 -0.13 11.69 -15.91
C GLY A 307 -1.61 12.04 -15.87
N GLY A 308 -2.34 11.76 -16.94
CA GLY A 308 -3.77 12.15 -17.04
C GLY A 308 -4.73 11.16 -16.39
N GLY A 309 -4.24 10.00 -15.95
CA GLY A 309 -5.05 8.89 -15.49
C GLY A 309 -6.13 8.54 -16.51
N VAL A 310 -7.38 8.36 -16.07
CA VAL A 310 -8.50 8.15 -17.00
C VAL A 310 -9.03 9.42 -17.68
N GLY A 311 -8.68 10.61 -17.18
CA GLY A 311 -9.10 11.93 -17.71
C GLY A 311 -10.14 12.71 -16.87
N PHE A 312 -10.67 12.15 -15.78
CA PHE A 312 -11.67 12.86 -14.96
C PHE A 312 -11.14 14.17 -14.34
N PHE A 313 -9.86 14.19 -13.94
CA PHE A 313 -9.24 15.36 -13.35
C PHE A 313 -9.27 16.56 -14.29
N ALA A 314 -8.70 16.40 -15.50
CA ALA A 314 -8.64 17.47 -16.50
C ALA A 314 -10.05 17.95 -16.88
N LEU A 315 -10.99 17.01 -17.09
CA LEU A 315 -12.38 17.32 -17.40
C LEU A 315 -12.99 18.27 -16.35
N ARG A 316 -12.97 17.86 -15.07
CA ARG A 316 -13.58 18.64 -13.98
C ARG A 316 -12.85 19.95 -13.72
N LEU A 317 -11.53 19.96 -13.81
CA LEU A 317 -10.72 21.17 -13.67
C LEU A 317 -11.09 22.18 -14.75
N LEU A 318 -11.10 21.76 -16.02
CA LEU A 318 -11.37 22.65 -17.16
C LEU A 318 -12.81 23.13 -17.23
N GLU A 319 -13.79 22.28 -16.91
CA GLU A 319 -15.19 22.71 -16.77
C GLU A 319 -15.36 23.79 -15.69
N THR A 320 -14.61 23.68 -14.59
CA THR A 320 -14.62 24.67 -13.51
C THR A 320 -13.98 25.98 -13.94
N LEU A 321 -12.81 25.92 -14.61
CA LEU A 321 -12.16 27.12 -15.13
C LEU A 321 -13.00 27.82 -16.20
N ARG A 322 -13.69 27.06 -17.07
CA ARG A 322 -14.64 27.57 -18.07
C ARG A 322 -15.78 28.34 -17.41
N ARG A 323 -16.36 27.80 -16.34
CA ARG A 323 -17.46 28.43 -15.59
C ARG A 323 -17.01 29.68 -14.82
N HIS A 324 -15.93 29.60 -14.06
CA HIS A 324 -15.52 30.67 -13.14
C HIS A 324 -14.63 31.75 -13.78
N THR A 325 -13.86 31.39 -14.81
CA THR A 325 -12.91 32.31 -15.45
C THR A 325 -12.92 32.16 -16.98
N PRO A 326 -14.07 32.34 -17.65
CA PRO A 326 -14.24 32.04 -19.08
C PRO A 326 -13.22 32.76 -19.98
N ARG A 327 -12.86 34.01 -19.66
CA ARG A 327 -11.85 34.78 -20.40
C ARG A 327 -10.44 34.18 -20.30
N ARG A 328 -10.05 33.66 -19.13
CA ARG A 328 -8.76 32.98 -18.96
C ARG A 328 -8.81 31.65 -19.68
N PHE A 329 -9.84 30.85 -19.40
CA PHE A 329 -10.06 29.56 -20.05
C PHE A 329 -9.91 29.65 -21.57
N ALA A 330 -10.56 30.62 -22.23
CA ALA A 330 -10.46 30.81 -23.68
C ALA A 330 -9.03 30.98 -24.20
N ARG A 331 -8.12 31.54 -23.40
CA ARG A 331 -6.73 31.85 -23.75
C ARG A 331 -5.71 30.80 -23.32
N LEU A 332 -6.16 29.72 -22.69
CA LEU A 332 -5.29 28.61 -22.28
C LEU A 332 -5.22 27.54 -23.36
N GLY A 333 -4.05 26.98 -23.59
CA GLY A 333 -3.91 25.63 -24.14
C GLY A 333 -3.79 24.61 -23.00
N TYR A 334 -4.26 23.39 -23.20
CA TYR A 334 -4.11 22.32 -22.21
C TYR A 334 -3.52 21.09 -22.89
N THR A 335 -2.43 20.57 -22.34
CA THR A 335 -1.75 19.37 -22.85
C THR A 335 -1.64 18.33 -21.75
N VAL A 336 -2.20 17.16 -21.98
CA VAL A 336 -2.03 15.99 -21.12
C VAL A 336 -0.88 15.15 -21.68
N LEU A 337 0.16 14.95 -20.88
CA LEU A 337 1.29 14.10 -21.17
C LEU A 337 1.12 12.78 -20.42
N ASP A 338 1.03 11.69 -21.16
CA ASP A 338 0.85 10.35 -20.60
C ASP A 338 1.63 9.32 -21.42
N LEU A 339 2.14 8.27 -20.78
CA LEU A 339 2.89 7.22 -21.48
C LEU A 339 1.97 6.13 -22.04
N SER A 340 0.84 5.88 -21.39
CA SER A 340 -0.04 4.75 -21.66
C SER A 340 -1.00 5.02 -22.81
N PRO A 341 -0.99 4.23 -23.88
CA PRO A 341 -1.94 4.41 -24.99
C PRO A 341 -3.39 4.12 -24.57
N VAL A 342 -3.60 3.19 -23.64
CA VAL A 342 -4.94 2.83 -23.14
C VAL A 342 -5.54 3.97 -22.32
N LEU A 343 -4.74 4.56 -21.43
CA LEU A 343 -5.18 5.75 -20.67
C LEU A 343 -5.45 6.94 -21.59
N GLN A 344 -4.59 7.17 -22.60
CA GLN A 344 -4.84 8.22 -23.59
C GLN A 344 -6.15 8.01 -24.36
N GLY A 345 -6.51 6.77 -24.69
CA GLY A 345 -7.80 6.45 -25.30
C GLY A 345 -8.97 6.91 -24.42
N SER A 346 -8.95 6.57 -23.12
CA SER A 346 -9.95 7.03 -22.15
C SER A 346 -9.99 8.56 -22.04
N GLN A 347 -8.83 9.19 -21.92
CA GLN A 347 -8.69 10.64 -21.83
C GLN A 347 -9.29 11.33 -23.07
N GLN A 348 -9.03 10.82 -24.28
CA GLN A 348 -9.57 11.39 -25.51
C GLN A 348 -11.10 11.31 -25.56
N LEU A 349 -11.67 10.16 -25.14
CA LEU A 349 -13.12 9.98 -25.06
C LEU A 349 -13.76 10.96 -24.08
N LEU A 350 -13.22 11.08 -22.86
CA LEU A 350 -13.76 12.01 -21.85
C LEU A 350 -13.57 13.48 -22.25
N HIS A 351 -12.41 13.83 -22.80
CA HIS A 351 -12.07 15.21 -23.15
C HIS A 351 -12.74 15.68 -24.44
N ALA A 352 -13.41 14.81 -25.20
CA ALA A 352 -14.23 15.21 -26.35
C ALA A 352 -15.30 16.25 -25.97
N ALA A 353 -15.78 16.22 -24.72
CA ALA A 353 -16.72 17.21 -24.16
C ALA A 353 -16.12 18.62 -23.95
N LEU A 354 -14.82 18.80 -24.18
CA LEU A 354 -14.09 20.06 -24.02
C LEU A 354 -13.78 20.75 -25.36
N ASP A 355 -14.50 20.43 -26.43
CA ASP A 355 -14.43 21.15 -27.72
C ASP A 355 -13.01 21.30 -28.29
N GLY A 356 -12.20 20.24 -28.19
CA GLY A 356 -10.81 20.22 -28.69
C GLY A 356 -9.82 21.05 -27.86
N LYS A 357 -10.20 21.48 -26.65
CA LYS A 357 -9.34 22.26 -25.74
C LYS A 357 -8.08 21.53 -25.29
N VAL A 358 -8.14 20.20 -25.24
CA VAL A 358 -7.09 19.35 -24.70
C VAL A 358 -6.34 18.66 -25.83
N ARG A 359 -5.01 18.76 -25.80
CA ARG A 359 -4.10 17.97 -26.61
C ARG A 359 -3.53 16.83 -25.78
N HIS A 360 -3.29 15.69 -26.40
CA HIS A 360 -2.68 14.53 -25.75
C HIS A 360 -1.31 14.29 -26.37
N LEU A 361 -0.29 14.14 -25.53
CA LEU A 361 1.10 13.96 -25.92
C LEU A 361 1.64 12.68 -25.29
N ARG A 362 2.03 11.72 -26.12
CA ARG A 362 2.59 10.46 -25.63
C ARG A 362 4.09 10.60 -25.36
N ALA A 363 4.50 10.58 -24.09
CA ALA A 363 5.90 10.71 -23.70
C ALA A 363 6.18 10.12 -22.31
N ASN A 364 7.45 9.83 -22.03
CA ASN A 364 7.92 9.40 -20.72
C ASN A 364 8.45 10.62 -19.93
N ALA A 365 7.77 10.97 -18.83
CA ALA A 365 8.15 12.10 -17.98
C ALA A 365 9.40 11.87 -17.12
N SER A 366 9.87 10.63 -16.96
CA SER A 366 11.03 10.28 -16.12
C SER A 366 12.39 10.66 -16.73
N ARG A 367 12.43 11.17 -17.96
CA ARG A 367 13.67 11.50 -18.68
C ARG A 367 13.69 12.95 -19.13
N THR A 368 12.96 13.24 -20.21
CA THR A 368 12.94 14.55 -20.84
C THR A 368 11.55 14.82 -21.37
N LEU A 369 11.00 15.97 -21.01
CA LEU A 369 9.72 16.44 -21.52
C LEU A 369 9.93 16.90 -22.98
N PRO A 370 9.19 16.37 -23.97
CA PRO A 370 9.35 16.76 -25.38
C PRO A 370 8.63 18.08 -25.65
N LEU A 371 9.03 19.12 -24.91
CA LEU A 371 8.47 20.47 -24.89
C LEU A 371 9.61 21.47 -25.02
N ARG A 372 9.28 22.62 -25.61
CA ARG A 372 10.24 23.72 -25.79
C ARG A 372 10.54 24.40 -24.45
N ASP A 373 11.73 24.95 -24.32
CA ASP A 373 12.13 25.76 -23.17
C ASP A 373 11.19 26.96 -23.02
N GLY A 374 10.79 27.26 -21.78
CA GLY A 374 9.93 28.40 -21.48
C GLY A 374 8.55 28.39 -22.16
N SER A 375 8.01 27.22 -22.52
CA SER A 375 6.74 27.10 -23.24
C SER A 375 5.51 26.87 -22.35
N ILE A 376 5.70 26.54 -21.07
CA ILE A 376 4.63 26.16 -20.16
C ILE A 376 4.41 27.26 -19.10
N ALA A 377 3.17 27.73 -18.98
CA ALA A 377 2.77 28.71 -17.99
C ALA A 377 2.40 28.08 -16.64
N LEU A 378 1.79 26.88 -16.69
CA LEU A 378 1.45 26.08 -15.50
C LEU A 378 1.68 24.60 -15.78
N ALA A 379 2.43 23.91 -14.94
CA ALA A 379 2.52 22.45 -14.94
C ALA A 379 1.77 21.87 -13.74
N ILE A 380 1.09 20.76 -13.92
CA ILE A 380 0.40 20.00 -12.89
C ILE A 380 0.86 18.55 -13.00
N SER A 381 1.29 17.98 -11.89
CA SER A 381 1.66 16.57 -11.79
C SER A 381 0.93 16.01 -10.57
N ASN A 382 -0.18 15.32 -10.80
CA ASN A 382 -1.09 14.89 -9.75
C ASN A 382 -1.07 13.37 -9.61
N GLU A 383 -0.45 12.86 -8.54
CA GLU A 383 -0.40 11.42 -8.22
C GLU A 383 0.21 10.58 -9.36
N VAL A 384 1.36 11.02 -9.87
CA VAL A 384 2.12 10.32 -10.93
C VAL A 384 3.62 10.26 -10.65
N ILE A 385 4.15 11.09 -9.74
CA ILE A 385 5.61 11.18 -9.58
C ILE A 385 6.18 9.96 -8.86
N ALA A 386 5.34 9.18 -8.17
CA ALA A 386 5.69 7.86 -7.61
C ALA A 386 5.92 6.78 -8.68
N ASP A 387 5.36 6.96 -9.89
CA ASP A 387 5.54 6.03 -11.01
C ASP A 387 6.88 6.23 -11.74
N LEU A 388 7.55 7.36 -11.47
CA LEU A 388 8.81 7.70 -12.09
C LEU A 388 9.97 6.90 -11.47
N GLU A 389 11.06 6.82 -12.22
CA GLU A 389 12.21 5.97 -11.90
C GLU A 389 12.71 6.17 -10.45
N THR A 390 12.75 5.11 -9.66
CA THR A 390 13.28 5.10 -8.30
C THR A 390 14.44 4.12 -8.21
N VAL A 391 15.54 4.54 -7.58
CA VAL A 391 16.82 3.82 -7.60
C VAL A 391 17.34 3.61 -6.20
N ARG A 392 17.91 2.44 -5.95
CA ARG A 392 18.54 2.13 -4.67
C ARG A 392 20.02 2.44 -4.73
N VAL A 393 20.48 3.26 -3.80
CA VAL A 393 21.88 3.67 -3.63
C VAL A 393 22.41 3.21 -2.27
N THR A 394 23.72 3.06 -2.16
CA THR A 394 24.38 2.75 -0.88
C THR A 394 25.17 3.93 -0.35
N ARG A 395 25.41 3.94 0.97
CA ARG A 395 26.24 4.96 1.60
C ARG A 395 27.67 4.96 1.04
N THR A 396 28.26 3.79 0.81
CA THR A 396 29.60 3.67 0.21
C THR A 396 29.67 4.30 -1.20
N GLU A 397 28.65 4.13 -2.03
CA GLU A 397 28.59 4.74 -3.37
C GLU A 397 28.52 6.27 -3.29
N ILE A 398 27.81 6.80 -2.29
CA ILE A 398 27.68 8.25 -2.05
C ILE A 398 29.00 8.84 -1.55
N GLU A 399 29.60 8.23 -0.52
CA GLU A 399 30.86 8.69 0.08
C GLU A 399 32.02 8.67 -0.92
N SER A 400 32.08 7.64 -1.77
CA SER A 400 33.09 7.54 -2.83
C SER A 400 32.77 8.40 -4.06
N GLY A 401 31.52 8.85 -4.22
CA GLY A 401 31.01 9.51 -5.42
C GLY A 401 31.06 8.64 -6.67
N ARG A 402 31.24 7.32 -6.52
CA ARG A 402 31.42 6.37 -7.63
C ARG A 402 30.47 5.20 -7.46
N ALA A 403 29.75 4.88 -8.54
CA ALA A 403 28.92 3.69 -8.58
C ALA A 403 29.79 2.42 -8.63
N ALA A 404 29.25 1.29 -8.17
CA ALA A 404 29.89 0.00 -8.39
C ALA A 404 30.14 -0.25 -9.90
N PRO A 405 31.19 -1.01 -10.28
CA PRO A 405 31.53 -1.23 -11.70
C PRO A 405 30.38 -1.80 -12.55
N ASP A 406 29.53 -2.60 -11.95
CA ASP A 406 28.37 -3.26 -12.55
C ASP A 406 27.05 -2.50 -12.30
N ALA A 407 27.11 -1.31 -11.69
CA ALA A 407 25.90 -0.55 -11.36
C ALA A 407 25.13 -0.15 -12.63
N PRO A 408 23.78 -0.24 -12.62
CA PRO A 408 22.95 0.25 -13.71
C PRO A 408 23.12 1.76 -13.96
N GLU A 409 22.89 2.21 -15.20
CA GLU A 409 22.98 3.64 -15.57
C GLU A 409 22.15 4.58 -14.68
N PRO A 410 20.90 4.23 -14.28
CA PRO A 410 20.12 5.05 -13.35
C PRO A 410 20.83 5.30 -12.00
N VAL A 411 21.62 4.35 -11.50
CA VAL A 411 22.39 4.55 -10.26
C VAL A 411 23.48 5.61 -10.47
N ARG A 412 24.19 5.57 -11.60
CA ARG A 412 25.19 6.60 -11.92
C ARG A 412 24.56 7.99 -12.03
N ARG A 413 23.39 8.09 -12.69
CA ARG A 413 22.62 9.34 -12.75
C ARG A 413 22.19 9.84 -11.37
N ALA A 414 21.81 8.93 -10.47
CA ALA A 414 21.45 9.26 -9.09
C ALA A 414 22.61 9.92 -8.34
N LEU A 415 23.81 9.32 -8.39
CA LEU A 415 25.00 9.87 -7.75
C LEU A 415 25.39 11.22 -8.34
N ALA A 416 25.30 11.37 -9.67
CA ALA A 416 25.55 12.64 -10.35
C ALA A 416 24.55 13.73 -9.91
N LEU A 417 23.27 13.38 -9.74
CA LEU A 417 22.23 14.30 -9.26
C LEU A 417 22.48 14.71 -7.81
N ILE A 418 22.79 13.75 -6.92
CA ILE A 418 23.16 14.02 -5.51
C ILE A 418 24.32 15.02 -5.46
N ALA A 419 25.40 14.78 -6.23
CA ALA A 419 26.56 15.65 -6.27
C ALA A 419 26.22 17.04 -6.84
N ARG A 420 25.49 17.10 -7.96
CA ARG A 420 25.12 18.35 -8.65
C ARG A 420 24.31 19.29 -7.77
N HIS A 421 23.35 18.75 -7.03
CA HIS A 421 22.46 19.54 -6.17
C HIS A 421 22.89 19.58 -4.71
N ARG A 422 23.98 18.89 -4.35
CA ARG A 422 24.45 18.73 -2.96
C ARG A 422 23.30 18.26 -2.06
N LEU A 423 22.64 17.18 -2.48
CA LEU A 423 21.46 16.67 -1.80
C LEU A 423 21.84 16.18 -0.38
N PRO A 424 21.12 16.57 0.68
CA PRO A 424 21.41 16.11 2.04
C PRO A 424 21.05 14.63 2.17
N VAL A 425 22.06 13.81 2.40
CA VAL A 425 21.95 12.34 2.50
C VAL A 425 22.86 11.78 3.61
N GLU A 426 23.38 12.65 4.48
CA GLU A 426 24.30 12.30 5.55
C GLU A 426 23.65 11.41 6.62
N ASP A 427 22.34 11.57 6.82
CA ASP A 427 21.52 10.79 7.74
C ASP A 427 20.92 9.52 7.09
N ALA A 428 21.17 9.30 5.79
CA ALA A 428 20.58 8.19 5.06
C ALA A 428 21.04 6.83 5.62
N PRO A 429 20.18 5.81 5.68
CA PRO A 429 20.61 4.47 6.08
C PRO A 429 21.61 3.88 5.07
N GLU A 430 22.25 2.76 5.43
CA GLU A 430 23.28 2.11 4.60
C GLU A 430 22.82 1.87 3.15
N ARG A 431 21.52 1.57 2.99
CA ARG A 431 20.85 1.44 1.70
C ARG A 431 19.53 2.19 1.76
N PHE A 432 19.23 2.99 0.74
CA PHE A 432 17.96 3.69 0.64
C PHE A 432 17.54 3.89 -0.81
N TRP A 433 16.25 4.19 -1.00
CA TRP A 433 15.66 4.51 -2.28
C TRP A 433 15.67 6.03 -2.50
N LEU A 434 16.10 6.45 -3.70
CA LEU A 434 16.09 7.83 -4.17
C LEU A 434 15.08 7.96 -5.31
N ASN A 435 14.17 8.92 -5.23
CA ASN A 435 13.16 9.19 -6.26
C ASN A 435 13.77 9.92 -7.49
N LEU A 436 14.70 9.27 -8.20
CA LEU A 436 15.48 9.85 -9.30
C LEU A 436 14.60 10.55 -10.34
N GLY A 437 13.53 9.91 -10.80
CA GLY A 437 12.63 10.45 -11.82
C GLY A 437 11.88 11.69 -11.34
N ALA A 438 11.41 11.71 -10.09
CA ALA A 438 10.76 12.88 -9.50
C ALA A 438 11.74 14.06 -9.34
N LEU A 439 13.00 13.79 -8.98
CA LEU A 439 14.03 14.82 -8.87
C LEU A 439 14.47 15.35 -10.25
N SER A 440 14.66 14.46 -11.24
CA SER A 440 14.95 14.85 -12.63
C SER A 440 13.81 15.66 -13.26
N LEU A 441 12.55 15.36 -12.91
CA LEU A 441 11.41 16.14 -13.37
C LEU A 441 11.51 17.62 -12.95
N LEU A 442 12.10 17.94 -11.80
CA LEU A 442 12.28 19.33 -11.37
C LEU A 442 13.22 20.11 -12.30
N GLU A 443 14.27 19.47 -12.82
CA GLU A 443 15.18 20.08 -13.79
C GLU A 443 14.45 20.36 -15.11
N GLU A 444 13.62 19.41 -15.54
CA GLU A 444 12.80 19.56 -16.74
C GLU A 444 11.72 20.63 -16.58
N LEU A 445 11.05 20.70 -15.43
CA LEU A 445 10.12 21.77 -15.10
C LEU A 445 10.82 23.13 -15.09
N TRP A 446 12.04 23.22 -14.54
CA TRP A 446 12.82 24.45 -14.59
C TRP A 446 13.09 24.88 -16.03
N ARG A 447 13.40 23.94 -16.92
CA ARG A 447 13.65 24.21 -18.34
C ARG A 447 12.38 24.66 -19.08
N VAL A 448 11.28 23.93 -18.95
CA VAL A 448 10.07 24.15 -19.77
C VAL A 448 9.16 25.27 -19.25
N LEU A 449 9.23 25.62 -17.97
CA LEU A 449 8.42 26.70 -17.42
C LEU A 449 8.90 28.08 -17.92
N GLU A 450 7.96 28.92 -18.33
CA GLU A 450 8.20 30.32 -18.65
C GLU A 450 8.63 31.11 -17.39
N PRO A 451 9.36 32.23 -17.53
CA PRO A 451 9.62 33.13 -16.40
C PRO A 451 8.30 33.59 -15.75
N GLY A 452 8.14 33.36 -14.45
CA GLY A 452 6.89 33.62 -13.73
C GLY A 452 5.89 32.46 -13.75
N GLY A 453 6.14 31.41 -14.54
CA GLY A 453 5.35 30.19 -14.59
C GLY A 453 5.43 29.39 -13.29
N SER A 454 4.47 28.48 -13.10
CA SER A 454 4.35 27.70 -11.86
C SER A 454 4.20 26.20 -12.13
N ALA A 455 4.55 25.37 -11.15
CA ALA A 455 4.20 23.96 -11.13
C ALA A 455 3.50 23.58 -9.81
N VAL A 456 2.57 22.63 -9.88
CA VAL A 456 1.95 22.01 -8.71
C VAL A 456 2.15 20.51 -8.82
N LEU A 457 2.84 19.93 -7.83
CA LEU A 457 3.11 18.50 -7.75
C LEU A 457 2.44 17.93 -6.51
N THR A 458 1.72 16.82 -6.65
CA THR A 458 1.06 16.14 -5.52
C THR A 458 1.34 14.65 -5.55
N GLU A 459 1.64 14.06 -4.40
CA GLU A 459 1.86 12.61 -4.28
C GLU A 459 1.80 12.15 -2.81
N PHE A 460 1.63 10.85 -2.61
CA PHE A 460 1.92 10.19 -1.34
C PHE A 460 3.41 10.30 -0.96
N GLY A 461 3.70 10.80 0.24
CA GLY A 461 5.07 10.95 0.68
C GLY A 461 5.24 11.71 1.98
N ASP A 462 6.48 12.05 2.27
CA ASP A 462 6.85 12.74 3.50
C ASP A 462 7.92 13.80 3.24
N PHE A 463 7.98 14.82 4.09
CA PHE A 463 8.97 15.88 3.96
C PHE A 463 10.34 15.48 4.49
N GLU A 464 10.42 14.48 5.38
CA GLU A 464 11.61 14.11 6.14
C GLU A 464 11.98 12.65 5.93
N GLN A 465 11.02 11.77 5.64
CA GLN A 465 11.31 10.35 5.46
C GLN A 465 11.81 10.02 4.04
N TYR A 466 12.79 9.12 3.99
CA TYR A 466 13.25 8.48 2.76
C TYR A 466 12.12 7.67 2.09
N ALA A 467 12.27 7.44 0.79
CA ALA A 467 11.29 6.71 0.00
C ALA A 467 11.11 5.26 0.50
N ILE A 468 9.85 4.86 0.70
CA ILE A 468 9.45 3.52 1.14
C ILE A 468 8.57 2.90 0.07
N GLU A 469 8.77 1.62 -0.20
CA GLU A 469 7.96 0.87 -1.15
C GLU A 469 6.50 0.71 -0.66
N SER A 470 5.57 1.20 -1.47
CA SER A 470 4.13 1.01 -1.34
C SER A 470 3.78 -0.43 -1.71
N THR A 471 3.18 -1.15 -0.76
CA THR A 471 2.83 -2.59 -0.94
C THR A 471 1.35 -2.81 -1.24
N HIS A 472 0.61 -1.74 -1.53
CA HIS A 472 -0.83 -1.80 -1.73
C HIS A 472 -1.24 -1.98 -3.19
N LEU A 473 -0.29 -1.97 -4.13
CA LEU A 473 -0.53 -1.89 -5.58
C LEU A 473 -0.16 -3.19 -6.30
N GLY A 474 -0.45 -3.28 -7.61
CA GLY A 474 -0.11 -4.45 -8.44
C GLY A 474 1.40 -4.61 -8.71
N HIS A 475 2.14 -3.54 -8.44
CA HIS A 475 3.54 -3.29 -8.77
C HIS A 475 4.17 -2.43 -7.67
N SER A 476 5.49 -2.25 -7.77
CA SER A 476 6.27 -1.46 -6.81
C SER A 476 6.20 0.02 -7.17
N GLU A 477 5.56 0.81 -6.30
CA GLU A 477 5.69 2.27 -6.26
C GLU A 477 6.41 2.68 -4.97
N PHE A 478 7.00 3.86 -4.96
CA PHE A 478 7.73 4.38 -3.81
C PHE A 478 7.16 5.71 -3.36
N SER A 479 7.04 5.90 -2.05
CA SER A 479 6.71 7.19 -1.49
C SER A 479 7.74 8.24 -1.88
N ILE A 480 7.31 9.50 -1.94
CA ILE A 480 8.18 10.60 -2.33
C ILE A 480 8.82 11.25 -1.11
N HIS A 481 10.13 11.47 -1.18
CA HIS A 481 10.83 12.34 -0.24
C HIS A 481 10.73 13.81 -0.71
N PHE A 482 9.71 14.52 -0.22
CA PHE A 482 9.46 15.92 -0.60
C PHE A 482 10.54 16.89 -0.10
N GLY A 483 11.25 16.56 0.98
CA GLY A 483 12.42 17.33 1.44
C GLY A 483 13.53 17.39 0.39
N HIS A 484 13.87 16.25 -0.21
CA HIS A 484 14.80 16.18 -1.34
C HIS A 484 14.31 16.97 -2.55
N MET A 485 13.02 16.87 -2.90
CA MET A 485 12.44 17.67 -3.99
C MET A 485 12.54 19.18 -3.72
N MET A 486 12.22 19.63 -2.50
CA MET A 486 12.33 21.03 -2.11
C MET A 486 13.77 21.53 -2.21
N HIS A 487 14.74 20.71 -1.80
CA HIS A 487 16.17 21.03 -1.89
C HIS A 487 16.61 21.21 -3.34
N VAL A 488 16.31 20.24 -4.21
CA VAL A 488 16.61 20.32 -5.65
C VAL A 488 15.92 21.54 -6.28
N ALA A 489 14.63 21.75 -6.01
CA ALA A 489 13.90 22.89 -6.56
C ALA A 489 14.52 24.24 -6.17
N ARG A 490 14.93 24.40 -4.90
CA ARG A 490 15.63 25.61 -4.44
C ARG A 490 16.99 25.78 -5.10
N SER A 491 17.75 24.70 -5.25
CA SER A 491 19.05 24.75 -5.93
C SER A 491 18.95 25.15 -7.41
N LEU A 492 17.81 24.86 -8.05
CA LEU A 492 17.49 25.30 -9.41
C LEU A 492 17.05 26.78 -9.47
N GLY A 493 16.62 27.36 -8.34
CA GLY A 493 16.17 28.75 -8.25
C GLY A 493 14.65 28.92 -8.18
N PHE A 494 13.88 27.86 -7.93
CA PHE A 494 12.45 27.99 -7.69
C PHE A 494 12.15 28.68 -6.35
N GLU A 495 11.09 29.50 -6.34
CA GLU A 495 10.34 29.78 -5.12
C GLU A 495 9.49 28.55 -4.77
N VAL A 496 9.57 28.09 -3.53
CA VAL A 496 8.97 26.81 -3.10
C VAL A 496 8.00 27.03 -1.95
N ALA A 497 6.76 26.59 -2.12
CA ALA A 497 5.77 26.46 -1.07
C ALA A 497 5.35 25.00 -0.90
N ARG A 498 5.13 24.58 0.35
CA ARG A 498 4.68 23.23 0.70
C ARG A 498 3.40 23.27 1.52
N THR A 499 2.56 22.26 1.37
CA THR A 499 1.36 22.00 2.18
C THR A 499 0.98 20.51 2.02
N ASP A 500 -0.09 20.06 2.65
CA ASP A 500 -0.69 18.75 2.39
C ASP A 500 -1.93 18.90 1.50
N ILE A 501 -2.40 17.79 0.92
CA ILE A 501 -3.54 17.84 -0.01
C ILE A 501 -4.85 18.24 0.69
N MET A 502 -4.96 17.92 1.99
CA MET A 502 -6.15 18.22 2.78
C MET A 502 -6.33 19.73 2.93
N GLU A 503 -5.27 20.43 3.30
CA GLU A 503 -5.23 21.89 3.38
C GLU A 503 -5.30 22.53 1.98
N PHE A 504 -4.60 21.97 0.99
CA PHE A 504 -4.58 22.52 -0.37
C PHE A 504 -5.99 22.58 -0.97
N LEU A 505 -6.75 21.49 -0.85
CA LEU A 505 -8.09 21.31 -1.39
C LEU A 505 -9.22 21.71 -0.42
N GLN A 506 -8.87 22.10 0.81
CA GLN A 506 -9.81 22.48 1.87
C GLN A 506 -10.78 21.36 2.23
N PHE A 507 -10.24 20.17 2.48
CA PHE A 507 -11.04 19.06 3.01
C PHE A 507 -11.65 19.42 4.36
N ASP A 508 -12.89 18.99 4.59
CA ASP A 508 -13.47 18.91 5.91
C ASP A 508 -12.99 17.61 6.60
N PRO A 509 -12.10 17.69 7.60
CA PRO A 509 -11.55 16.52 8.25
C PRO A 509 -12.59 15.77 9.11
N SER A 510 -13.72 16.40 9.44
CA SER A 510 -14.76 15.79 10.28
C SER A 510 -15.62 14.77 9.53
N VAL A 511 -15.65 14.85 8.20
CA VAL A 511 -16.44 13.93 7.37
C VAL A 511 -15.91 12.51 7.50
N ARG A 512 -16.80 11.59 7.84
CA ARG A 512 -16.46 10.17 8.04
C ARG A 512 -16.80 9.37 6.80
N VAL A 513 -15.84 8.60 6.31
CA VAL A 513 -15.94 7.81 5.08
C VAL A 513 -15.58 6.34 5.33
N LEU A 514 -16.06 5.47 4.45
CA LEU A 514 -15.85 4.03 4.51
C LEU A 514 -14.34 3.71 4.51
N ALA A 515 -13.89 3.08 5.59
CA ALA A 515 -12.51 2.73 5.82
C ALA A 515 -12.30 1.23 5.55
N THR A 516 -11.55 0.92 4.51
CA THR A 516 -11.24 -0.47 4.13
C THR A 516 -9.74 -0.68 4.00
N THR A 517 -9.32 -1.94 4.11
CA THR A 517 -8.08 -2.40 3.48
C THR A 517 -8.40 -2.87 2.05
N ARG A 518 -7.39 -3.05 1.19
CA ARG A 518 -7.59 -3.62 -0.16
C ARG A 518 -8.35 -4.95 -0.11
N THR A 519 -7.94 -5.85 0.79
CA THR A 519 -8.58 -7.15 0.98
C THR A 519 -10.04 -7.02 1.42
N HIS A 520 -10.32 -6.15 2.41
CA HIS A 520 -11.69 -5.90 2.86
C HIS A 520 -12.57 -5.35 1.73
N PHE A 521 -12.06 -4.38 0.97
CA PHE A 521 -12.80 -3.76 -0.14
C PHE A 521 -13.21 -4.80 -1.19
N VAL A 522 -12.27 -5.63 -1.65
CA VAL A 522 -12.55 -6.66 -2.67
C VAL A 522 -13.57 -7.70 -2.15
N CYS A 523 -13.51 -8.06 -0.87
CA CYS A 523 -14.49 -8.97 -0.26
C CYS A 523 -15.88 -8.32 -0.16
N LEU A 524 -15.94 -7.06 0.27
CA LEU A 524 -17.18 -6.28 0.35
C LEU A 524 -17.81 -6.11 -1.03
N GLN A 525 -17.00 -5.74 -2.03
CA GLN A 525 -17.43 -5.60 -3.42
C GLN A 525 -18.02 -6.91 -3.95
N ALA A 526 -17.35 -8.05 -3.76
CA ALA A 526 -17.86 -9.34 -4.20
C ALA A 526 -19.19 -9.71 -3.54
N LEU A 527 -19.33 -9.45 -2.24
CA LEU A 527 -20.57 -9.67 -1.49
C LEU A 527 -21.72 -8.81 -2.06
N LEU A 528 -21.48 -7.52 -2.26
CA LEU A 528 -22.45 -6.56 -2.79
C LEU A 528 -22.84 -6.88 -4.24
N GLN A 529 -21.87 -7.27 -5.06
CA GLN A 529 -22.10 -7.65 -6.46
C GLN A 529 -23.03 -8.86 -6.56
N ARG A 530 -22.88 -9.86 -5.68
CA ARG A 530 -23.80 -11.02 -5.60
C ARG A 530 -25.22 -10.62 -5.23
N ARG A 531 -25.43 -9.42 -4.69
CA ARG A 531 -26.73 -8.81 -4.39
C ARG A 531 -27.18 -7.80 -5.44
N GLY A 532 -26.47 -7.68 -6.56
CA GLY A 532 -26.78 -6.72 -7.63
C GLY A 532 -26.43 -5.27 -7.26
N VAL A 533 -25.49 -5.07 -6.33
CA VAL A 533 -24.99 -3.74 -5.95
C VAL A 533 -23.55 -3.61 -6.45
N ASN A 534 -23.28 -2.59 -7.28
CA ASN A 534 -21.94 -2.32 -7.78
C ASN A 534 -21.23 -1.33 -6.84
N LEU A 535 -20.28 -1.83 -6.04
CA LEU A 535 -19.44 -0.97 -5.20
C LEU A 535 -18.23 -0.50 -6.02
N GLN A 536 -18.25 0.77 -6.43
CA GLN A 536 -17.12 1.44 -7.07
C GLN A 536 -16.12 1.92 -6.02
N LYS A 537 -14.91 2.30 -6.43
CA LYS A 537 -13.95 2.93 -5.53
C LYS A 537 -14.21 4.44 -5.44
N LEU A 538 -15.27 4.79 -4.72
CA LEU A 538 -15.63 6.15 -4.33
C LEU A 538 -15.53 6.31 -2.81
N ALA A 539 -15.18 7.50 -2.32
CA ALA A 539 -15.25 7.78 -0.89
C ALA A 539 -16.73 7.82 -0.45
N TYR A 540 -17.23 6.72 0.12
CA TYR A 540 -18.61 6.68 0.62
C TYR A 540 -18.71 7.20 2.04
N THR A 541 -19.58 8.17 2.29
CA THR A 541 -20.14 8.37 3.64
C THR A 541 -21.07 7.20 3.99
N ARG A 542 -21.51 7.12 5.25
CA ARG A 542 -22.48 6.10 5.66
C ARG A 542 -23.76 6.20 4.85
N GLU A 543 -24.28 7.40 4.70
CA GLU A 543 -25.54 7.70 4.01
C GLU A 543 -25.42 7.34 2.52
N ALA A 544 -24.30 7.68 1.88
CA ALA A 544 -24.05 7.34 0.49
C ALA A 544 -23.93 5.82 0.28
N PHE A 545 -23.25 5.11 1.20
CA PHE A 545 -23.15 3.65 1.16
C PHE A 545 -24.51 2.96 1.34
N GLU A 546 -25.32 3.44 2.30
CA GLU A 546 -26.67 2.92 2.55
C GLU A 546 -27.60 3.20 1.37
N ALA A 547 -27.51 4.38 0.76
CA ALA A 547 -28.26 4.72 -0.46
C ALA A 547 -27.87 3.81 -1.64
N LEU A 548 -26.57 3.52 -1.83
CA LEU A 548 -26.09 2.60 -2.85
C LEU A 548 -26.64 1.18 -2.65
N CYS A 549 -26.67 0.71 -1.40
CA CYS A 549 -27.16 -0.61 -1.04
C CYS A 549 -28.69 -0.71 -1.20
N GLY A 550 -29.41 0.36 -0.86
CA GLY A 550 -30.86 0.45 -0.91
C GLY A 550 -31.53 -0.69 -0.13
N ARG A 551 -32.58 -1.28 -0.71
CA ARG A 551 -33.31 -2.41 -0.09
C ARG A 551 -32.64 -3.78 -0.28
N ARG A 552 -31.56 -3.87 -1.08
CA ARG A 552 -30.94 -5.15 -1.46
C ARG A 552 -30.12 -5.76 -0.32
N ILE A 553 -29.53 -4.90 0.51
CA ILE A 553 -28.70 -5.26 1.65
C ILE A 553 -28.68 -4.08 2.63
N ARG A 554 -28.78 -4.35 3.93
CA ARG A 554 -28.70 -3.29 4.95
C ARG A 554 -27.29 -3.22 5.51
N ALA A 555 -26.79 -2.02 5.81
CA ALA A 555 -25.42 -1.85 6.31
C ALA A 555 -25.20 -2.57 7.66
N GLU A 556 -26.22 -2.62 8.52
CA GLU A 556 -26.18 -3.31 9.83
C GLU A 556 -26.04 -4.82 9.70
N GLN A 557 -26.33 -5.38 8.51
CA GLN A 557 -26.16 -6.80 8.23
C GLN A 557 -24.72 -7.16 7.87
N ILE A 558 -23.85 -6.18 7.67
CA ILE A 558 -22.46 -6.35 7.26
C ILE A 558 -21.56 -5.98 8.44
N GLU A 559 -20.91 -6.99 9.00
CA GLU A 559 -19.95 -6.76 10.07
C GLU A 559 -18.61 -6.23 9.54
N GLY A 560 -17.96 -5.41 10.37
CA GLY A 560 -16.66 -4.84 10.05
C GLY A 560 -16.72 -3.52 9.26
N LEU A 561 -17.91 -3.05 8.88
CA LEU A 561 -18.05 -1.71 8.29
C LEU A 561 -17.59 -0.64 9.29
N ARG A 562 -16.57 0.13 8.89
CA ARG A 562 -16.02 1.22 9.70
C ARG A 562 -16.05 2.49 8.88
N PHE A 563 -16.49 3.57 9.52
CA PHE A 563 -16.46 4.91 8.95
C PHE A 563 -15.55 5.75 9.83
N THR A 564 -14.42 6.20 9.29
CA THR A 564 -13.42 7.00 10.01
C THR A 564 -13.32 8.39 9.40
N PRO A 565 -12.84 9.40 10.14
CA PRO A 565 -12.50 10.70 9.57
C PRO A 565 -11.68 10.55 8.28
N VAL A 566 -12.02 11.35 7.26
CA VAL A 566 -11.48 11.22 5.90
C VAL A 566 -9.96 11.30 5.86
N GLY A 567 -9.34 12.11 6.72
CA GLY A 567 -7.89 12.23 6.83
C GLY A 567 -7.20 10.96 7.37
N GLU A 568 -7.88 10.13 8.14
CA GLU A 568 -7.31 8.93 8.77
C GLU A 568 -7.22 7.74 7.82
N ARG A 569 -8.31 7.47 7.09
CA ARG A 569 -8.40 6.40 6.09
C ARG A 569 -9.66 6.54 5.22
N ALA A 570 -9.48 6.51 3.90
CA ALA A 570 -10.56 6.48 2.90
C ALA A 570 -10.28 5.36 1.90
N LEU A 571 -11.10 4.30 1.90
CA LEU A 571 -10.97 3.08 1.07
C LEU A 571 -9.58 2.38 1.01
N GLY A 572 -8.64 2.74 1.87
CA GLY A 572 -7.28 2.18 1.88
C GLY A 572 -6.19 3.24 1.83
N LEU A 573 -6.52 4.42 1.32
CA LEU A 573 -5.65 5.59 1.26
C LEU A 573 -5.76 6.43 2.52
N ARG A 574 -4.79 7.31 2.74
CA ARG A 574 -4.78 8.28 3.83
C ARG A 574 -4.53 9.67 3.26
N PRO A 575 -5.58 10.44 2.95
CA PRO A 575 -5.45 11.77 2.38
C PRO A 575 -4.43 12.69 3.10
N ALA A 576 -4.32 12.61 4.43
CA ALA A 576 -3.35 13.42 5.19
C ALA A 576 -1.87 13.10 4.89
N GLU A 577 -1.58 11.93 4.30
CA GLU A 577 -0.23 11.52 3.93
C GLU A 577 0.16 11.99 2.51
N PHE A 578 -0.74 12.64 1.77
CA PHE A 578 -0.44 13.23 0.46
C PHE A 578 0.04 14.66 0.60
N LYS A 579 1.16 14.98 -0.04
CA LYS A 579 1.80 16.30 0.04
C LYS A 579 1.62 17.06 -1.27
N VAL A 580 1.73 18.38 -1.16
CA VAL A 580 1.66 19.30 -2.29
C VAL A 580 2.89 20.18 -2.28
N LEU A 581 3.57 20.25 -3.43
CA LEU A 581 4.67 21.15 -3.70
C LEU A 581 4.23 22.15 -4.78
N VAL A 582 4.24 23.44 -4.44
CA VAL A 582 3.99 24.53 -5.38
C VAL A 582 5.32 25.21 -5.68
N LEU A 583 5.69 25.23 -6.94
CA LEU A 583 6.92 25.81 -7.44
C LEU A 583 6.59 27.04 -8.29
N ARG A 584 7.39 28.09 -8.17
CA ARG A 584 7.30 29.26 -9.04
C ARG A 584 8.66 29.67 -9.56
N LYS A 585 8.76 29.79 -10.89
CA LYS A 585 9.98 30.27 -11.54
C LYS A 585 10.00 31.80 -11.45
N PRO A 586 11.07 32.42 -10.94
CA PRO A 586 11.14 33.88 -10.85
C PRO A 586 11.02 34.56 -12.23
N ARG A 587 10.38 35.74 -12.28
CA ARG A 587 10.22 36.51 -13.53
C ARG A 587 11.54 37.06 -14.09
N GLY A 588 12.56 37.21 -13.24
CA GLY A 588 13.87 37.79 -13.60
C GLY A 588 14.99 36.79 -13.86
N GLY A 589 14.70 35.49 -13.96
CA GLY A 589 15.71 34.44 -13.99
C GLY A 589 16.27 34.12 -15.38
N ALA A 590 17.20 34.94 -15.87
CA ALA A 590 18.37 34.40 -16.55
C ALA A 590 19.45 34.26 -15.47
N ALA A 591 19.67 33.04 -14.98
CA ALA A 591 20.84 32.71 -14.18
C ALA A 591 21.42 31.41 -14.72
N THR A 592 22.67 31.53 -15.16
CA THR A 592 23.55 30.51 -15.71
C THR A 592 23.53 29.21 -14.92
N VAL A 593 23.01 28.13 -15.51
CA VAL A 593 23.46 26.79 -15.15
C VAL A 593 24.89 26.66 -15.71
N PRO A 594 25.90 26.25 -14.92
CA PRO A 594 27.20 25.92 -15.47
C PRO A 594 27.03 24.66 -16.32
N HIS A 595 26.84 24.82 -17.62
CA HIS A 595 27.15 23.75 -18.56
C HIS A 595 28.66 23.54 -18.49
N SER A 596 29.08 22.42 -17.89
CA SER A 596 30.38 21.84 -18.14
C SER A 596 30.48 21.61 -19.65
N ARG A 597 31.09 22.55 -20.36
CA ARG A 597 31.59 22.30 -21.72
C ARG A 597 32.57 21.15 -21.59
N GLY A 598 32.28 20.07 -22.31
CA GLY A 598 33.27 19.02 -22.53
C GLY A 598 34.49 19.64 -23.18
N ASP A 599 35.66 19.45 -22.55
CA ASP A 599 36.93 19.65 -23.20
C ASP A 599 37.02 18.64 -24.36
N GLY A 600 36.70 19.11 -25.55
CA GLY A 600 37.28 18.58 -26.77
C GLY A 600 38.67 19.20 -26.92
N GLY A 601 39.70 18.40 -26.64
CA GLY A 601 41.09 18.75 -26.86
C GLY A 601 41.85 17.52 -27.36
N GLN A 602 42.05 17.52 -28.68
CA GLN A 602 43.08 16.84 -29.51
C GLN A 602 43.69 15.51 -29.05
#